data_AF-A0A7W3T903-F1
#
_entry.id   AF-A0A7W3T903-F1
#
_cell.length_a   1.000
_cell.length_b   1.000
_cell.length_c   1.000
_cell.angle_alpha   90.00
_cell.angle_beta   90.00
_cell.angle_gamma   90.00
#
_symmetry.space_group_name_H-M   'P 1'
#
loop_
_entity.id
_entity.type
_entity.pdbx_description
1 polymer ?
#
loop_
_entity_poly.entity_id
_entity_poly.type
_entity_poly.pdbx_seq_one_letter_code
_entity_poly.pdbx_strand_id
1 'polypeptide(L)'
;GRGVRVESVQVDTARLEPGVERVVVCASVDGGTFASVPDLRLRLLDPTDGSEAARFAMTSATTETAMIGGELYRRDGGWRFRAIGQGYDTGLAGLARDYGIDVADEPGERGAAPAGARAGAPRTDRPAAPPGGPVRPAEPGPSPTPMGSPPPSPPPGPPGGGGPTGPGPSPHPY
;
A
#
# COMPACT_ATOMS: atom_id res chain seq x y z
N GLY A 1 -13.36 -13.82 20.15
CA GLY A 1 -14.48 -13.72 19.20
C GLY A 1 -14.06 -12.85 18.04
N ARG A 2 -14.38 -13.23 16.79
CA ARG A 2 -14.06 -12.43 15.61
C ARG A 2 -15.02 -11.25 15.51
N GLY A 3 -14.73 -10.19 16.26
CA GLY A 3 -15.32 -8.87 16.06
C GLY A 3 -14.46 -8.08 15.09
N VAL A 4 -15.07 -7.17 14.33
CA VAL A 4 -14.32 -6.15 13.58
C VAL A 4 -13.58 -5.29 14.61
N ARG A 5 -12.26 -5.21 14.50
CA ARG A 5 -11.47 -4.23 15.26
C ARG A 5 -11.33 -2.95 14.45
N VAL A 6 -11.50 -1.82 15.11
CA VAL A 6 -11.36 -0.50 14.52
C VAL A 6 -10.49 0.31 15.46
N GLU A 7 -9.35 0.74 14.94
CA GLU A 7 -8.48 1.72 15.58
C GLU A 7 -8.60 3.03 14.80
N SER A 8 -8.62 4.16 15.50
CA SER A 8 -8.75 5.48 14.87
C SER A 8 -7.74 6.48 15.44
N VAL A 9 -7.26 7.35 14.55
CA VAL A 9 -6.44 8.50 14.90
C VAL A 9 -6.99 9.72 14.17
N GLN A 10 -7.09 10.85 14.87
CA GLN A 10 -7.50 12.13 14.30
C GLN A 10 -6.28 13.02 14.12
N VAL A 11 -6.18 13.67 12.96
CA VAL A 11 -5.11 14.62 12.65
C VAL A 11 -5.73 16.00 12.47
N ASP A 12 -5.47 16.90 13.42
CA ASP A 12 -5.79 18.32 13.27
C ASP A 12 -4.63 19.01 12.56
N THR A 13 -4.76 19.16 11.25
CA THR A 13 -3.71 19.70 10.39
C THR A 13 -3.50 21.21 10.56
N ALA A 14 -4.45 21.92 11.17
CA ALA A 14 -4.32 23.34 11.48
C ALA A 14 -3.45 23.59 12.72
N ARG A 15 -3.26 22.57 13.57
CA ARG A 15 -2.43 22.64 14.77
C ARG A 15 -1.02 22.10 14.60
N LEU A 16 -0.69 21.60 13.41
CA LEU A 16 0.67 21.17 13.08
C LEU A 16 1.59 22.37 12.94
N GLU A 17 2.85 22.24 13.37
CA GLU A 17 3.85 23.29 13.20
C GLU A 17 4.05 23.61 11.71
N PRO A 18 4.42 24.87 11.37
CA PRO A 18 4.58 25.28 9.97
C PRO A 18 5.57 24.43 9.17
N GLY A 19 6.56 23.80 9.82
CA GLY A 19 7.55 22.92 9.18
C GLY A 19 7.09 21.48 8.91
N VAL A 20 5.90 21.08 9.38
CA VAL A 20 5.38 19.73 9.14
C VAL A 20 4.77 19.65 7.74
N GLU A 21 5.44 18.92 6.85
CA GLU A 21 5.02 18.76 5.46
C GLU A 21 4.28 17.44 5.20
N ARG A 22 4.42 16.45 6.11
CA ARG A 22 3.83 15.11 5.98
C ARG A 22 3.46 14.50 7.33
N VAL A 23 2.37 13.75 7.37
CA VAL A 23 1.97 12.89 8.48
C VAL A 23 1.70 11.49 7.93
N VAL A 24 2.50 10.52 8.36
CA VAL A 24 2.43 9.13 7.88
C VAL A 24 1.64 8.29 8.89
N VAL A 25 0.67 7.53 8.40
CA VAL A 25 -0.15 6.64 9.21
C VAL A 25 0.32 5.20 9.00
N CYS A 26 0.87 4.62 10.05
CA CYS A 26 1.36 3.24 10.08
C CYS A 26 0.61 2.40 11.12
N ALA A 27 0.64 1.09 10.93
CA ALA A 27 0.12 0.10 11.87
C ALA A 27 1.10 -1.08 11.98
N SER A 28 1.12 -1.73 13.14
CA SER A 28 1.84 -2.99 13.38
C SER A 28 0.93 -4.04 14.01
N VAL A 29 1.34 -5.30 13.92
CA VAL A 29 0.68 -6.43 14.57
C VAL A 29 1.65 -7.14 15.50
N ASP A 30 1.15 -7.47 16.70
CA ASP A 30 1.90 -8.28 17.66
C ASP A 30 1.58 -9.77 17.48
N GLY A 31 2.59 -10.62 17.57
CA GLY A 31 2.40 -12.08 17.59
C GLY A 31 1.98 -12.73 16.25
N GLY A 32 2.18 -12.07 15.11
CA GLY A 32 1.86 -12.61 13.78
C GLY A 32 2.21 -11.65 12.64
N THR A 33 1.63 -11.87 11.46
CA THR A 33 1.79 -10.99 10.28
C THR A 33 0.44 -10.45 9.81
N PHE A 34 0.47 -9.37 9.03
CA PHE A 34 -0.74 -8.77 8.47
C PHE A 34 -1.49 -9.69 7.51
N ALA A 35 -0.86 -10.74 6.94
CA ALA A 35 -1.57 -11.75 6.16
C ALA A 35 -2.64 -12.51 6.97
N SER A 36 -2.52 -12.52 8.30
CA SER A 36 -3.51 -13.15 9.19
C SER A 36 -4.72 -12.26 9.51
N VAL A 37 -4.69 -10.99 9.08
CA VAL A 37 -5.75 -10.00 9.34
C VAL A 37 -6.71 -9.93 8.15
N PRO A 38 -7.91 -10.54 8.24
CA PRO A 38 -8.86 -10.49 7.14
C PRO A 38 -9.45 -9.08 6.99
N ASP A 39 -9.73 -8.70 5.74
CA ASP A 39 -10.46 -7.45 5.42
C ASP A 39 -9.82 -6.18 6.00
N LEU A 40 -8.48 -6.15 5.99
CA LEU A 40 -7.70 -5.02 6.44
C LEU A 40 -7.88 -3.81 5.50
N ARG A 41 -8.29 -2.69 6.08
CA ARG A 41 -8.59 -1.47 5.35
C ARG A 41 -8.17 -0.23 6.12
N LEU A 42 -7.72 0.79 5.38
CA LEU A 42 -7.60 2.15 5.86
C LEU A 42 -8.80 2.96 5.38
N ARG A 43 -9.38 3.77 6.27
CA ARG A 43 -10.49 4.68 5.95
C ARG A 43 -10.07 6.10 6.30
N LEU A 44 -10.37 7.05 5.42
CA LEU A 44 -10.28 8.48 5.70
C LEU A 44 -11.69 8.99 5.93
N LEU A 45 -11.93 9.56 7.10
CA LEU A 45 -13.23 10.09 7.49
C LEU A 45 -13.17 11.61 7.62
N ASP A 46 -14.24 12.29 7.24
CA ASP A 46 -14.45 13.69 7.60
C ASP A 46 -14.79 13.77 9.09
N PRO A 47 -14.04 14.52 9.92
CA PRO A 47 -14.29 14.61 11.35
C PRO A 47 -15.57 15.39 11.70
N THR A 48 -16.15 16.16 10.77
CA THR A 48 -17.35 16.98 10.98
C THR A 48 -18.61 16.15 11.03
N ASP A 49 -18.76 15.20 10.11
CA ASP A 49 -19.98 14.39 9.95
C ASP A 49 -19.72 12.87 9.98
N GLY A 50 -18.45 12.45 10.04
CA GLY A 50 -18.04 11.05 10.04
C GLY A 50 -18.15 10.36 8.68
N SER A 51 -18.43 11.11 7.61
CA SER A 51 -18.55 10.55 6.26
C SER A 51 -17.22 10.00 5.77
N GLU A 52 -17.27 8.93 4.97
CA GLU A 52 -16.08 8.30 4.43
C GLU A 52 -15.64 9.01 3.15
N ALA A 53 -14.54 9.77 3.25
CA ALA A 53 -13.94 10.45 2.11
C ALA A 53 -13.13 9.48 1.22
N ALA A 54 -12.51 8.46 1.83
CA ALA A 54 -11.79 7.42 1.09
C ALA A 54 -11.72 6.10 1.87
N ARG A 55 -11.59 4.99 1.14
CA ARG A 55 -11.30 3.67 1.66
C ARG A 55 -10.26 2.97 0.80
N PHE A 56 -9.32 2.32 1.45
CA PHE A 56 -8.24 1.59 0.81
C PHE A 56 -8.10 0.20 1.41
N ALA A 57 -8.20 -0.84 0.59
CA ALA A 57 -7.98 -2.23 0.99
C ALA A 57 -6.48 -2.55 0.96
N MET A 58 -5.96 -3.11 2.05
CA MET A 58 -4.54 -3.39 2.22
C MET A 58 -4.26 -4.87 1.95
N THR A 59 -4.37 -5.28 0.68
CA THR A 59 -4.46 -6.69 0.28
C THR A 59 -3.12 -7.39 0.06
N SER A 60 -2.01 -6.65 0.02
CA SER A 60 -0.70 -7.19 -0.40
C SER A 60 0.18 -7.67 0.75
N ALA A 61 -0.35 -7.74 1.98
CA ALA A 61 0.41 -8.20 3.12
C ALA A 61 0.65 -9.73 3.06
N THR A 62 1.90 -10.12 3.22
CA THR A 62 2.39 -11.49 3.29
C THR A 62 3.11 -11.71 4.64
N THR A 63 4.39 -11.37 4.72
CA THR A 63 5.26 -11.63 5.87
C THR A 63 5.38 -10.43 6.81
N GLU A 64 4.76 -9.30 6.46
CA GLU A 64 5.05 -8.03 7.09
C GLU A 64 4.32 -7.90 8.43
N THR A 65 5.03 -7.32 9.40
CA THR A 65 4.55 -7.09 10.78
C THR A 65 4.29 -5.61 11.06
N ALA A 66 4.70 -4.72 10.15
CA ALA A 66 4.33 -3.31 10.10
C ALA A 66 3.93 -2.89 8.68
N MET A 67 3.14 -1.84 8.55
CA MET A 67 2.78 -1.26 7.24
C MET A 67 2.47 0.23 7.34
N ILE A 68 2.75 0.94 6.24
CA ILE A 68 2.25 2.29 5.99
C ILE A 68 0.94 2.16 5.22
N GLY A 69 -0.15 2.62 5.83
CA GLY A 69 -1.46 2.65 5.18
C GLY A 69 -1.60 3.83 4.22
N GLY A 70 -1.17 5.00 4.64
CA GLY A 70 -1.23 6.21 3.84
C GLY A 70 -0.57 7.39 4.53
N GLU A 71 -0.61 8.53 3.87
CA GLU A 71 -0.05 9.77 4.38
C GLU A 71 -0.94 10.97 4.05
N LEU A 72 -0.93 11.95 4.94
CA LEU A 72 -1.32 13.31 4.66
C LEU A 72 -0.05 14.08 4.25
N TYR A 73 -0.11 14.85 3.18
CA TYR A 73 1.02 15.65 2.70
C TYR A 73 0.55 17.02 2.20
N ARG A 74 1.43 18.02 2.29
CA ARG A 74 1.17 19.35 1.73
C ARG A 74 1.37 19.38 0.22
N ARG A 75 0.44 20.03 -0.47
CA ARG A 75 0.48 20.30 -1.91
C ARG A 75 -0.38 21.51 -2.24
N ASP A 76 0.17 22.45 -3.00
CA ASP A 76 -0.53 23.65 -3.47
C ASP A 76 -1.21 24.46 -2.34
N GLY A 77 -0.54 24.57 -1.18
CA GLY A 77 -1.05 25.29 -0.01
C GLY A 77 -2.11 24.55 0.82
N GLY A 78 -2.45 23.31 0.47
CA GLY A 78 -3.42 22.49 1.21
C GLY A 78 -2.91 21.10 1.56
N TRP A 79 -3.64 20.41 2.45
CA TRP A 79 -3.39 19.02 2.80
C TRP A 79 -4.08 18.08 1.83
N ARG A 80 -3.37 17.02 1.42
CA ARG A 80 -3.86 15.95 0.56
C ARG A 80 -3.60 14.61 1.21
N PHE A 81 -4.46 13.63 0.94
CA PHE A 81 -4.26 12.25 1.37
C PHE A 81 -3.79 11.38 0.20
N ARG A 82 -2.87 10.45 0.46
CA ARG A 82 -2.46 9.40 -0.47
C ARG A 82 -2.44 8.05 0.26
N ALA A 83 -3.13 7.06 -0.32
CA ALA A 83 -2.99 5.67 0.10
C ALA A 83 -1.65 5.09 -0.41
N ILE A 84 -0.97 4.31 0.42
CA ILE A 84 0.37 3.76 0.12
C ILE A 84 0.33 2.22 0.10
N GLY A 85 -0.01 1.58 1.22
CA GLY A 85 -0.07 0.11 1.29
C GLY A 85 1.29 -0.58 1.28
N GLN A 86 2.33 0.05 1.83
CA GLN A 86 3.68 -0.52 1.87
C GLN A 86 3.88 -1.31 3.16
N GLY A 87 4.22 -2.59 3.06
CA GLY A 87 4.57 -3.43 4.19
C GLY A 87 6.07 -3.37 4.56
N TYR A 88 6.36 -3.74 5.80
CA TYR A 88 7.70 -3.82 6.39
C TYR A 88 7.87 -5.16 7.11
N ASP A 89 8.77 -6.00 6.61
CA ASP A 89 9.17 -7.27 7.21
C ASP A 89 10.08 -7.08 8.44
N THR A 90 10.85 -6.00 8.46
CA THR A 90 11.63 -5.52 9.61
C THR A 90 10.79 -5.00 10.78
N GLY A 91 9.46 -5.01 10.61
CA GLY A 91 8.50 -4.55 11.60
C GLY A 91 8.60 -3.05 11.91
N LEU A 92 7.90 -2.64 12.98
CA LEU A 92 7.76 -1.23 13.35
C LEU A 92 9.11 -0.57 13.62
N ALA A 93 10.05 -1.31 14.19
CA ALA A 93 11.38 -0.79 14.51
C ALA A 93 12.20 -0.47 13.23
N GLY A 94 12.09 -1.27 12.17
CA GLY A 94 12.72 -0.93 10.88
C GLY A 94 12.03 0.26 10.21
N LEU A 95 10.70 0.28 10.21
CA LEU A 95 9.92 1.41 9.71
C LEU A 95 10.32 2.71 10.42
N ALA A 96 10.36 2.72 11.75
CA ALA A 96 10.71 3.91 12.53
C ALA A 96 12.11 4.44 12.20
N ARG A 97 13.09 3.54 12.00
CA ARG A 97 14.47 3.90 11.64
C ARG A 97 14.57 4.55 10.26
N ASP A 98 13.75 4.13 9.29
CA ASP A 98 13.67 4.79 7.97
C ASP A 98 13.15 6.23 8.06
N TYR A 99 12.41 6.57 9.12
CA TYR A 99 11.98 7.93 9.44
C TYR A 99 12.94 8.66 10.40
N GLY A 100 14.12 8.09 10.69
CA GLY A 100 15.14 8.68 11.55
C GLY A 100 14.83 8.61 13.05
N ILE A 101 13.86 7.77 13.46
CA ILE A 101 13.54 7.55 14.87
C ILE A 101 14.47 6.47 15.41
N ASP A 102 15.24 6.81 16.46
CA ASP A 102 16.02 5.83 17.20
C ASP A 102 15.09 4.99 18.07
N VAL A 103 15.11 3.68 17.85
CA VAL A 103 14.35 2.72 18.64
C VAL A 103 15.35 1.92 19.44
N ALA A 104 15.34 2.13 20.75
CA ALA A 104 16.09 1.30 21.68
C ALA A 104 15.58 -0.14 21.58
N ASP A 105 16.51 -1.09 21.42
CA ASP A 105 16.20 -2.50 21.57
C ASP A 105 15.86 -2.77 23.05
N GLU A 106 14.57 -2.89 23.36
CA GLU A 106 14.16 -3.54 24.61
C GLU A 106 14.60 -5.01 24.52
N PRO A 107 15.46 -5.51 25.42
CA PRO A 107 15.84 -6.92 25.42
C PRO A 107 14.64 -7.76 25.87
N GLY A 108 13.75 -8.15 24.96
CA GLY A 108 12.53 -8.82 25.41
C GLY A 108 11.61 -9.52 24.41
N GLU A 109 11.55 -9.17 23.11
CA GLU A 109 10.54 -9.79 22.22
C GLU A 109 11.10 -10.20 20.85
N ARG A 110 12.29 -10.78 20.86
CA ARG A 110 12.74 -11.62 19.74
C ARG A 110 12.06 -12.99 19.86
N GLY A 111 10.82 -13.08 19.37
CA GLY A 111 10.12 -14.32 19.04
C GLY A 111 10.06 -15.34 20.18
N ALA A 112 8.88 -15.49 20.79
CA ALA A 112 8.50 -16.79 21.32
C ALA A 112 8.42 -17.78 20.15
N ALA A 113 9.57 -18.36 19.77
CA ALA A 113 9.63 -19.58 19.00
C ALA A 113 8.77 -20.61 19.74
N PRO A 114 7.90 -21.38 19.05
CA PRO A 114 7.22 -22.47 19.73
C PRO A 114 8.29 -23.45 20.21
N ALA A 115 8.50 -23.48 21.54
CA ALA A 115 9.15 -24.58 22.23
C ALA A 115 8.26 -25.82 22.05
N GLY A 116 8.40 -26.49 20.91
CA GLY A 116 7.46 -27.50 20.45
C GLY A 116 8.00 -28.39 19.33
N ALA A 117 9.30 -28.68 19.31
CA ALA A 117 9.84 -29.82 18.59
C ALA A 117 10.24 -30.91 19.59
N ARG A 118 9.26 -31.45 20.31
CA ARG A 118 9.35 -32.82 20.83
C ARG A 118 8.64 -33.75 19.84
N ALA A 119 9.29 -34.88 19.59
CA ALA A 119 8.86 -36.04 18.78
C ALA A 119 9.17 -36.00 17.27
N GLY A 120 10.36 -36.50 16.93
CA GLY A 120 10.67 -37.08 15.61
C GLY A 120 11.27 -38.47 15.81
N ALA A 121 10.49 -39.50 15.48
CA ALA A 121 10.73 -40.92 15.63
C ALA A 121 11.89 -41.45 14.71
N PRO A 122 12.31 -42.73 14.81
CA PRO A 122 13.59 -43.22 14.32
C PRO A 122 13.69 -43.20 12.79
N ARG A 123 14.89 -42.92 12.27
CA ARG A 123 15.23 -42.99 10.85
C ARG A 123 14.92 -44.39 10.34
N THR A 124 13.91 -44.52 9.50
CA THR A 124 13.76 -45.70 8.64
C THR A 124 14.72 -45.56 7.46
N ASP A 125 15.52 -46.61 7.30
CA ASP A 125 16.43 -46.86 6.20
C ASP A 125 15.72 -46.65 4.85
N ARG A 126 16.31 -45.81 3.99
CA ARG A 126 15.86 -45.63 2.60
C ARG A 126 16.86 -46.38 1.71
N PRO A 127 16.44 -47.43 0.99
CA PRO A 127 17.28 -48.06 -0.02
C PRO A 127 17.58 -47.07 -1.17
N ALA A 128 18.83 -47.06 -1.60
CA ALA A 128 19.33 -46.25 -2.71
C ALA A 128 18.66 -46.63 -4.04
N ALA A 129 18.22 -45.63 -4.80
CA ALA A 129 17.73 -45.80 -6.17
C ALA A 129 18.91 -45.99 -7.16
N PRO A 130 18.77 -46.83 -8.20
CA PRO A 130 19.82 -47.03 -9.21
C PRO A 130 19.94 -45.86 -10.21
N PRO A 131 21.08 -45.71 -10.90
CA PRO A 131 21.33 -44.59 -11.80
C PRO A 131 20.85 -44.83 -13.24
N GLY A 132 20.49 -43.73 -13.93
CA GLY A 132 20.80 -43.55 -15.34
C GLY A 132 19.69 -43.82 -16.37
N GLY A 133 19.01 -42.75 -16.81
CA GLY A 133 18.39 -42.67 -18.13
C GLY A 133 18.88 -41.39 -18.83
N PRO A 134 19.16 -41.39 -20.14
CA PRO A 134 19.70 -40.23 -20.84
C PRO A 134 18.63 -39.13 -20.95
N VAL A 135 18.94 -37.95 -20.39
CA VAL A 135 18.18 -36.73 -20.68
C VAL A 135 18.47 -36.30 -22.12
N ARG A 136 17.46 -36.39 -22.99
CA ARG A 136 17.50 -35.69 -24.28
C ARG A 136 17.57 -34.17 -23.98
N PRO A 137 18.45 -33.41 -24.64
CA PRO A 137 18.34 -31.96 -24.64
C PRO A 137 16.97 -31.57 -25.22
N ALA A 138 16.18 -30.81 -24.44
CA ALA A 138 15.03 -30.12 -24.98
C ALA A 138 15.53 -29.00 -25.91
N GLU A 139 15.11 -29.06 -27.16
CA GLU A 139 15.38 -28.06 -28.19
C GLU A 139 14.81 -26.69 -27.76
N PRO A 140 15.57 -25.59 -27.82
CA PRO A 140 15.03 -24.27 -27.54
C PRO A 140 14.02 -23.90 -28.63
N GLY A 141 12.76 -23.75 -28.25
CA GLY A 141 11.72 -23.23 -29.14
C GLY A 141 12.03 -21.79 -29.61
N PRO A 142 11.44 -21.34 -30.74
CA PRO A 142 11.71 -20.02 -31.29
C PRO A 142 11.25 -18.92 -30.31
N SER A 143 12.12 -17.93 -30.06
CA SER A 143 11.79 -16.75 -29.27
C SER A 143 10.64 -15.95 -29.92
N PRO A 144 9.67 -15.44 -29.14
CA PRO A 144 8.67 -14.53 -29.69
C PRO A 144 9.32 -13.20 -30.10
N THR A 145 9.06 -12.76 -31.32
CA THR A 145 9.48 -11.46 -31.84
C THR A 145 8.81 -10.36 -31.02
N PRO A 146 9.53 -9.33 -30.54
CA PRO A 146 8.88 -8.17 -29.93
C PRO A 146 8.06 -7.44 -30.99
N MET A 147 6.73 -7.48 -30.84
CA MET A 147 5.82 -6.60 -31.58
C MET A 147 6.16 -5.16 -31.18
N GLY A 148 6.57 -4.35 -32.16
CA GLY A 148 6.85 -2.93 -31.96
C GLY A 148 5.66 -2.21 -31.33
N SER A 149 5.94 -1.31 -30.38
CA SER A 149 4.92 -0.50 -29.72
C SER A 149 4.12 0.32 -30.76
N PRO A 150 2.79 0.45 -30.61
CA PRO A 150 2.01 1.34 -31.46
C PRO A 150 2.45 2.79 -31.26
N PRO A 151 2.39 3.65 -32.30
CA PRO A 151 2.71 5.06 -32.17
C PRO A 151 1.70 5.76 -31.23
N PRO A 152 2.11 6.83 -30.52
CA PRO A 152 1.23 7.58 -29.65
C PRO A 152 0.10 8.26 -30.45
N SER A 153 -1.09 8.32 -29.85
CA SER A 153 -2.24 9.04 -30.40
C SER A 153 -1.98 10.56 -30.48
N PRO A 154 -2.51 11.25 -31.50
CA PRO A 154 -2.40 12.71 -31.58
C PRO A 154 -3.16 13.40 -30.43
N PRO A 155 -2.72 14.59 -29.99
CA PRO A 155 -3.40 15.34 -28.94
C PRO A 155 -4.78 15.84 -29.39
N PRO A 156 -5.73 16.02 -28.46
CA PRO A 156 -7.04 16.61 -28.76
C PRO A 156 -6.90 18.04 -29.26
N GLY A 157 -7.69 18.38 -30.29
CA GLY A 157 -7.73 19.73 -30.87
C GLY A 157 -8.25 20.79 -29.89
N PRO A 158 -7.95 22.08 -30.13
CA PRO A 158 -8.36 23.16 -29.24
C PRO A 158 -9.90 23.31 -29.21
N PRO A 159 -10.49 23.63 -28.05
CA PRO A 159 -11.91 23.93 -27.96
C PRO A 159 -12.25 25.21 -28.75
N GLY A 160 -13.26 25.11 -29.61
CA GLY A 160 -13.75 26.22 -30.42
C GLY A 160 -14.21 27.39 -29.55
N GLY A 161 -13.67 28.57 -29.81
CA GLY A 161 -14.06 29.81 -29.16
C GLY A 161 -15.45 30.26 -29.60
N GLY A 162 -16.45 30.01 -28.75
CA GLY A 162 -17.71 30.74 -28.79
C GLY A 162 -17.50 32.13 -28.19
N GLY A 163 -17.39 33.14 -29.05
CA GLY A 163 -17.32 34.54 -28.61
C GLY A 163 -18.66 35.02 -28.03
N PRO A 164 -18.64 36.00 -27.10
CA PRO A 164 -19.86 36.58 -26.54
C PRO A 164 -20.42 37.67 -27.47
N THR A 165 -21.69 37.57 -27.86
CA THR A 165 -22.44 38.72 -28.42
C THR A 165 -23.34 39.32 -27.35
N GLY A 166 -22.84 40.38 -26.71
CA GLY A 166 -23.63 41.37 -25.98
C GLY A 166 -24.23 42.45 -26.92
N PRO A 167 -24.87 43.51 -26.40
CA PRO A 167 -26.32 43.69 -26.55
C PRO A 167 -26.77 44.91 -27.40
N GLY A 168 -28.06 44.89 -27.81
CA GLY A 168 -28.90 46.04 -28.19
C GLY A 168 -28.68 46.64 -29.59
N PRO A 169 -29.62 47.43 -30.17
CA PRO A 169 -30.67 48.20 -29.48
C PRO A 169 -32.11 48.07 -30.07
N SER A 170 -33.12 48.40 -29.25
CA SER A 170 -34.44 48.96 -29.69
C SER A 170 -34.24 50.39 -30.24
N PRO A 171 -35.12 51.06 -31.02
CA PRO A 171 -36.61 51.03 -31.06
C PRO A 171 -37.20 51.09 -32.51
N HIS A 172 -38.52 51.02 -32.76
CA HIS A 172 -39.44 52.16 -32.99
C HIS A 172 -40.81 51.70 -33.57
N PRO A 173 -41.85 52.57 -33.63
CA PRO A 173 -43.26 52.23 -33.47
C PRO A 173 -44.07 52.11 -34.78
N TYR A 174 -45.21 51.42 -34.71
CA TYR A 174 -46.56 51.92 -35.06
C TYR A 174 -47.62 50.92 -34.60
#